data_AF-A0A811ARW9-F1
#
_entry.id   AF-A0A811ARW9-F1
#
_cell.length_a   1.000
_cell.length_b   1.000
_cell.length_c   1.000
_cell.angle_alpha   90.00
_cell.angle_beta   90.00
_cell.angle_gamma   90.00
#
_symmetry.space_group_name_H-M   'P 1'
#
loop_
_entity.id
_entity.type
_entity.pdbx_description
1 polymer ?
#
loop_
_entity_poly.entity_id
_entity_poly.type
_entity_poly.pdbx_seq_one_letter_code
_entity_poly.pdbx_strand_id
1 'polypeptide(L)'
;MRHTLKSLELSKHQYVAAVHTDTDNLHVHVAVNRVHPETGYINWLSRSREKLSRACRELELKHGFAPDNGCFVHAPGNRIVRKTALVRERRNARRRGKKQTFREYIAQMSIAGLREEPAQDWLSLHKRLASDGLYITMQEGELVVKDGWDRAREGVALSSFGPSWTAENWGGNWGISACTDRYFQSGGDTRSL
;
A
#
# COMPACT_ATOMS: atom_id res chain seq x y z
N MET A 1 -2.57 24.92 -12.88
CA MET A 1 -2.46 24.93 -14.36
C MET A 1 -1.03 25.19 -14.87
N ARG A 2 -0.39 26.35 -14.61
CA ARG A 2 0.96 26.64 -15.18
C ARG A 2 2.03 25.62 -14.76
N HIS A 3 1.96 25.13 -13.52
CA HIS A 3 2.89 24.11 -13.01
C HIS A 3 2.82 22.80 -13.81
N THR A 4 1.62 22.30 -14.10
CA THR A 4 1.43 21.05 -14.85
C THR A 4 1.84 21.19 -16.32
N LEU A 5 1.60 22.35 -16.96
CA LEU A 5 2.12 22.63 -18.30
C LEU A 5 3.65 22.67 -18.32
N LYS A 6 4.28 23.25 -17.29
CA LYS A 6 5.73 23.25 -17.15
C LYS A 6 6.30 21.85 -17.01
N SER A 7 5.68 20.99 -16.20
CA SER A 7 6.08 19.59 -16.05
C SER A 7 6.00 18.80 -17.35
N LEU A 8 5.15 19.22 -18.29
CA LEU A 8 5.02 18.63 -19.63
C LEU A 8 5.89 19.30 -20.70
N GLU A 9 6.73 20.28 -20.33
CA GLU A 9 7.53 21.08 -21.28
C GLU A 9 6.65 21.87 -22.27
N LEU A 10 5.44 22.24 -21.86
CA LEU A 10 4.45 22.97 -22.64
C LEU A 10 4.28 24.43 -22.18
N SER A 11 5.22 24.98 -21.39
CA SER A 11 5.08 26.32 -20.79
C SER A 11 4.94 27.46 -21.81
N LYS A 12 5.53 27.29 -23.00
CA LYS A 12 5.55 28.27 -24.09
C LYS A 12 4.55 27.94 -25.20
N HIS A 13 3.70 26.95 -24.99
CA HIS A 13 2.70 26.54 -25.98
C HIS A 13 1.39 27.28 -25.75
N GLN A 14 0.65 27.51 -26.84
CA GLN A 14 -0.69 28.06 -26.79
C GLN A 14 -1.65 27.03 -26.16
N TYR A 15 -2.55 27.47 -25.29
CA TYR A 15 -3.56 26.61 -24.69
C TYR A 15 -4.86 27.36 -24.44
N VAL A 16 -5.94 26.61 -24.35
CA VAL A 16 -7.27 27.06 -23.91
C VAL A 16 -7.63 26.25 -22.66
N ALA A 17 -8.18 26.92 -21.65
CA ALA A 17 -8.61 26.28 -20.42
C ALA A 17 -10.08 26.61 -20.13
N ALA A 18 -10.84 25.61 -19.68
CA ALA A 18 -12.22 25.75 -19.24
C ALA A 18 -12.35 25.17 -17.83
N VAL A 19 -12.99 25.91 -16.93
CA VAL A 19 -13.21 25.51 -15.54
C VAL A 19 -14.63 24.98 -15.43
N HIS A 20 -14.80 23.78 -14.89
CA HIS A 20 -16.11 23.21 -14.64
C HIS A 20 -16.31 22.85 -13.16
N THR A 21 -17.59 22.83 -12.76
CA THR A 21 -18.08 22.54 -11.40
C THR A 21 -19.13 21.44 -11.41
N ASP A 22 -19.21 20.65 -12.48
CA ASP A 22 -20.21 19.61 -12.74
C ASP A 22 -19.93 18.28 -12.02
N THR A 23 -18.86 18.21 -11.22
CA THR A 23 -18.53 17.06 -10.36
C THR A 23 -18.23 17.55 -8.94
N ASP A 24 -18.06 16.63 -7.99
CA ASP A 24 -17.75 16.93 -6.59
C ASP A 24 -16.50 17.80 -6.39
N ASN A 25 -15.63 17.89 -7.40
CA ASN A 25 -14.43 18.71 -7.36
C ASN A 25 -14.41 19.74 -8.51
N LEU A 26 -14.01 20.97 -8.18
CA LEU A 26 -13.65 21.98 -9.17
C LEU A 26 -12.53 21.43 -10.06
N HIS A 27 -12.77 21.34 -11.37
CA HIS A 27 -11.76 20.83 -12.29
C HIS A 27 -11.62 21.72 -13.52
N VAL A 28 -10.47 21.59 -14.17
CA VAL A 28 -10.10 22.42 -15.32
C VAL A 28 -9.72 21.52 -16.48
N HIS A 29 -10.44 21.64 -17.58
CA HIS A 29 -10.02 21.09 -18.86
C HIS A 29 -9.01 22.03 -19.50
N VAL A 30 -7.90 21.49 -20.00
CA VAL A 30 -6.87 22.26 -20.69
C VAL A 30 -6.55 21.59 -22.02
N ALA A 31 -6.81 22.29 -23.12
CA ALA A 31 -6.41 21.89 -24.46
C ALA A 31 -5.16 22.69 -24.86
N VAL A 32 -4.10 22.02 -25.30
CA VAL A 32 -2.81 22.66 -25.61
C VAL A 32 -2.39 22.33 -27.03
N ASN A 33 -1.93 23.33 -27.78
CA ASN A 33 -1.28 23.12 -29.07
C ASN A 33 0.10 22.49 -28.85
N ARG A 34 0.34 21.29 -29.39
CA ARG A 34 1.62 20.58 -29.23
C ARG A 34 2.73 21.10 -30.13
N VAL A 35 2.42 21.88 -31.16
CA VAL A 35 3.41 22.53 -32.02
C VAL A 35 3.90 23.78 -31.30
N HIS A 36 5.22 23.92 -31.14
CA HIS A 36 5.78 25.12 -30.53
C HIS A 36 5.60 26.31 -31.48
N PRO A 37 5.05 27.45 -31.01
CA PRO A 37 4.67 28.56 -31.88
C PRO A 37 5.88 29.18 -32.62
N GLU A 38 7.06 29.19 -32.00
CA GLU A 38 8.27 29.78 -32.60
C GLU A 38 9.10 28.79 -33.43
N THR A 39 9.20 27.52 -33.02
CA THR A 39 10.14 26.56 -33.64
C THR A 39 9.45 25.60 -34.61
N GLY A 40 8.12 25.51 -34.57
CA GLY A 40 7.34 24.58 -35.40
C GLY A 40 7.49 23.09 -35.01
N TYR A 41 8.30 22.75 -34.01
CA TYR A 41 8.48 21.37 -33.57
C TYR A 41 7.35 20.89 -32.66
N ILE A 42 7.03 19.59 -32.78
CA ILE A 42 6.02 18.93 -31.97
C ILE A 42 6.63 18.47 -30.64
N ASN A 43 6.01 18.83 -29.52
CA ASN A 43 6.35 18.28 -28.21
C ASN A 43 5.81 16.83 -28.08
N TRP A 44 6.70 15.89 -27.77
CA TRP A 44 6.38 14.50 -27.47
C TRP A 44 6.07 14.29 -25.99
N LEU A 45 4.82 13.94 -25.69
CA LEU A 45 4.29 13.77 -24.34
C LEU A 45 4.65 12.41 -23.71
N SER A 46 5.92 12.04 -23.76
CA SER A 46 6.40 10.80 -23.16
C SER A 46 6.21 10.81 -21.63
N ARG A 47 5.68 9.70 -21.10
CA ARG A 47 5.41 9.51 -19.66
C ARG A 47 4.60 10.66 -19.05
N SER A 48 3.74 11.32 -19.84
CA SER A 48 2.92 12.47 -19.40
C SER A 48 2.12 12.18 -18.14
N ARG A 49 1.53 10.97 -18.05
CA ARG A 49 0.83 10.51 -16.84
C ARG A 49 1.70 10.52 -15.59
N GLU A 50 2.97 10.13 -15.70
CA GLU A 50 3.90 10.12 -14.56
C GLU A 50 4.35 11.54 -14.21
N LYS A 51 4.66 12.36 -15.23
CA LYS A 51 5.01 13.77 -15.06
C LYS A 51 3.89 14.53 -14.34
N LEU A 52 2.63 14.34 -14.79
CA LEU A 52 1.45 14.94 -14.17
C LEU A 52 1.17 14.40 -12.77
N SER A 53 1.27 13.08 -12.55
CA SER A 53 1.07 12.52 -11.21
C SER A 53 2.10 13.03 -10.20
N ARG A 54 3.35 13.27 -10.62
CA ARG A 54 4.36 13.91 -9.77
C ARG A 54 4.03 15.37 -9.51
N ALA A 55 3.65 16.12 -10.55
CA ALA A 55 3.24 17.52 -10.41
C ALA A 55 2.05 17.71 -9.46
N CYS A 56 1.10 16.76 -9.42
CA CYS A 56 0.02 16.78 -8.43
C CYS A 56 0.55 16.68 -7.00
N ARG A 57 1.48 15.75 -6.71
CA ARG A 57 2.10 15.64 -5.38
C ARG A 57 2.85 16.91 -4.97
N GLU A 58 3.54 17.53 -5.92
CA GLU A 58 4.23 18.82 -5.67
C GLU A 58 3.24 19.93 -5.31
N LEU A 59 2.10 20.01 -6.01
CA LEU A 59 1.05 20.99 -5.71
C LEU A 59 0.33 20.68 -4.40
N GLU A 60 0.11 19.42 -4.09
CA GLU A 60 -0.48 18.98 -2.81
C GLU A 60 0.39 19.42 -1.63
N LEU A 61 1.71 19.16 -1.69
CA LEU A 61 2.65 19.61 -0.67
C LEU A 61 2.72 21.14 -0.57
N LYS A 62 2.70 21.83 -1.71
CA LYS A 62 2.80 23.30 -1.75
C LYS A 62 1.57 23.99 -1.18
N HIS A 63 0.38 23.45 -1.43
CA HIS A 63 -0.90 24.10 -1.10
C HIS A 63 -1.65 23.42 0.06
N GLY A 64 -1.08 22.35 0.64
CA GLY A 64 -1.72 21.61 1.73
C GLY A 64 -2.95 20.82 1.31
N PHE A 65 -3.04 20.41 0.04
CA PHE A 65 -4.19 19.63 -0.44
C PHE A 65 -4.12 18.17 -0.01
N ALA A 66 -5.29 17.56 0.14
CA ALA A 66 -5.41 16.14 0.41
C ALA A 66 -4.80 15.32 -0.74
N PRO A 67 -3.95 14.31 -0.46
CA PRO A 67 -3.34 13.52 -1.52
C PRO A 67 -4.36 12.69 -2.31
N ASP A 68 -4.43 12.90 -3.63
CA ASP A 68 -5.34 12.14 -4.50
C ASP A 68 -4.71 10.81 -4.99
N ASN A 69 -5.38 10.03 -5.83
CA ASN A 69 -4.91 8.78 -6.39
C ASN A 69 -3.84 8.96 -7.47
N GLY A 70 -2.57 8.78 -7.12
CA GLY A 70 -1.44 8.86 -8.05
C GLY A 70 -0.66 7.55 -8.27
N CYS A 71 0.29 7.59 -9.22
CA CYS A 71 1.39 6.63 -9.29
C CYS A 71 2.58 7.02 -8.39
N PHE A 72 2.56 8.25 -7.86
CA PHE A 72 3.46 8.76 -6.82
C PHE A 72 2.71 8.96 -5.50
N VAL A 73 3.44 8.93 -4.38
CA VAL A 73 2.95 9.15 -3.00
C VAL A 73 3.93 10.00 -2.20
N HIS A 74 3.46 10.60 -1.12
CA HIS A 74 4.31 11.28 -0.15
C HIS A 74 4.96 10.24 0.77
N ALA A 75 6.26 10.41 1.01
CA ALA A 75 7.05 9.69 1.99
C ALA A 75 7.46 10.67 3.12
N PRO A 76 7.89 10.16 4.29
CA PRO A 76 8.39 10.99 5.38
C PRO A 76 9.42 12.02 4.89
N GLY A 77 9.37 13.23 5.46
CA GLY A 77 10.23 14.36 5.05
C GLY A 77 9.82 15.03 3.74
N ASN A 78 8.52 15.06 3.40
CA ASN A 78 7.98 15.71 2.19
C ASN A 78 8.59 15.21 0.87
N ARG A 79 9.05 13.96 0.84
CA ARG A 79 9.64 13.35 -0.36
C ARG A 79 8.55 12.73 -1.23
N ILE A 80 8.65 12.89 -2.55
CA ILE A 80 7.72 12.28 -3.51
C ILE A 80 8.34 11.01 -4.08
N VAL A 81 7.73 9.86 -3.81
CA VAL A 81 8.24 8.55 -4.23
C VAL A 81 7.26 7.81 -5.15
N ARG A 82 7.79 7.03 -6.09
CA ARG A 82 6.99 6.24 -7.03
C ARG A 82 6.46 5.00 -6.28
N LYS A 83 5.17 4.69 -6.41
CA LYS A 83 4.59 3.48 -5.80
C LYS A 83 5.33 2.23 -6.28
N THR A 84 5.71 1.37 -5.34
CA THR A 84 6.39 0.09 -5.58
C THR A 84 5.56 -0.81 -6.49
N ALA A 85 6.22 -1.71 -7.22
CA ALA A 85 5.58 -2.70 -8.10
C ALA A 85 4.48 -3.49 -7.37
N LEU A 86 4.74 -3.94 -6.14
CA LEU A 86 3.78 -4.63 -5.27
C LEU A 86 2.47 -3.84 -5.07
N VAL A 87 2.58 -2.54 -4.79
CA VAL A 87 1.42 -1.67 -4.55
C VAL A 87 0.60 -1.48 -5.83
N ARG A 88 1.26 -1.46 -6.99
CA ARG A 88 0.61 -1.37 -8.31
C ARG A 88 -0.10 -2.67 -8.66
N GLU A 89 0.57 -3.80 -8.45
CA GLU A 89 0.02 -5.12 -8.66
C GLU A 89 -1.23 -5.34 -7.80
N ARG A 90 -1.19 -4.95 -6.53
CA ARG A 90 -2.34 -4.97 -5.62
C ARG A 90 -3.54 -4.17 -6.15
N ARG A 91 -3.29 -2.93 -6.61
CA ARG A 91 -4.34 -2.09 -7.22
C ARG A 91 -4.90 -2.73 -8.49
N ASN A 92 -4.05 -3.32 -9.32
CA ASN A 92 -4.45 -3.97 -10.56
C ASN A 92 -5.23 -5.27 -10.30
N ALA A 93 -4.84 -6.06 -9.29
CA ALA A 93 -5.55 -7.27 -8.86
C ALA A 93 -6.98 -6.93 -8.40
N ARG A 94 -7.14 -5.87 -7.58
CA ARG A 94 -8.46 -5.34 -7.19
C ARG A 94 -9.29 -4.90 -8.39
N ARG A 95 -8.70 -4.14 -9.33
CA ARG A 95 -9.40 -3.70 -10.55
C ARG A 95 -9.80 -4.86 -11.48
N ARG A 96 -9.05 -5.96 -11.46
CA ARG A 96 -9.33 -7.18 -12.23
C ARG A 96 -10.33 -8.12 -11.53
N GLY A 97 -10.90 -7.72 -10.40
CA GLY A 97 -11.84 -8.56 -9.64
C GLY A 97 -11.20 -9.81 -9.01
N LYS A 98 -9.86 -9.92 -9.02
CA LYS A 98 -9.18 -11.03 -8.36
C LYS A 98 -9.34 -10.87 -6.85
N LYS A 99 -10.08 -11.80 -6.22
CA LYS A 99 -10.15 -11.89 -4.76
C LYS A 99 -8.74 -12.19 -4.24
N GLN A 100 -8.29 -11.39 -3.28
CA GLN A 100 -7.01 -11.58 -2.62
C GLN A 100 -6.99 -12.95 -1.93
N THR A 101 -5.93 -13.74 -2.11
CA THR A 101 -5.78 -15.00 -1.39
C THR A 101 -5.43 -14.75 0.08
N PHE A 102 -5.72 -15.69 0.96
CA PHE A 102 -5.42 -15.54 2.39
C PHE A 102 -3.90 -15.36 2.64
N ARG A 103 -3.08 -16.12 1.91
CA ARG A 103 -1.62 -15.96 1.88
C ARG A 103 -1.19 -14.55 1.47
N GLU A 104 -1.79 -13.99 0.41
CA GLU A 104 -1.50 -12.62 -0.04
C GLU A 104 -1.92 -11.58 1.01
N TYR A 105 -2.96 -11.86 1.82
CA TYR A 105 -3.38 -11.00 2.92
C TYR A 105 -2.38 -11.00 4.08
N ILE A 106 -1.98 -12.19 4.55
CA ILE A 106 -0.98 -12.37 5.62
C ILE A 106 0.37 -11.74 5.23
N ALA A 107 0.83 -11.97 3.99
CA ALA A 107 2.05 -11.37 3.47
C ALA A 107 2.04 -9.83 3.54
N GLN A 108 0.86 -9.22 3.34
CA GLN A 108 0.73 -7.77 3.19
C GLN A 108 0.52 -7.04 4.51
N MET A 109 -0.28 -7.59 5.43
CA MET A 109 -0.62 -6.89 6.68
C MET A 109 0.42 -7.14 7.76
N SER A 110 0.91 -8.38 7.82
CA SER A 110 1.77 -8.79 8.92
C SER A 110 3.22 -8.92 8.48
N ILE A 111 3.52 -9.60 7.37
CA ILE A 111 4.94 -9.88 7.00
C ILE A 111 5.63 -8.70 6.31
N ALA A 112 4.94 -7.96 5.44
CA ALA A 112 5.50 -6.74 4.87
C ALA A 112 5.75 -5.66 5.94
N GLY A 113 4.84 -5.53 6.92
CA GLY A 113 5.04 -4.68 8.09
C GLY A 113 6.22 -5.13 8.96
N LEU A 114 6.42 -6.44 9.12
CA LEU A 114 7.58 -7.02 9.83
C LEU A 114 8.91 -6.83 9.09
N ARG A 115 8.91 -6.58 7.78
CA ARG A 115 10.14 -6.23 7.04
C ARG A 115 10.54 -4.77 7.23
N GLU A 116 9.57 -3.89 7.48
CA GLU A 116 9.81 -2.48 7.76
C GLU A 116 10.23 -2.28 9.22
N GLU A 117 9.62 -3.03 10.16
CA GLU A 117 10.01 -3.11 11.57
C GLU A 117 10.06 -4.58 12.01
N PRO A 118 11.24 -5.22 12.05
CA PRO A 118 11.37 -6.62 12.44
C PRO A 118 10.93 -6.80 13.90
N ALA A 119 9.90 -7.63 14.12
CA ALA A 119 9.56 -8.06 15.46
C ALA A 119 10.74 -8.85 16.03
N GLN A 120 11.25 -8.38 17.17
CA GLN A 120 12.42 -8.97 17.83
C GLN A 120 12.03 -10.12 18.76
N ASP A 121 10.74 -10.23 19.10
CA ASP A 121 10.20 -11.17 20.07
C ASP A 121 8.83 -11.73 19.62
N TRP A 122 8.55 -12.96 20.08
CA TRP A 122 7.32 -13.68 19.79
C TRP A 122 6.05 -12.91 20.16
N LEU A 123 6.09 -12.15 21.26
CA LEU A 123 4.95 -11.40 21.76
C LEU A 123 4.62 -10.21 20.83
N SER A 124 5.62 -9.49 20.33
CA SER A 124 5.41 -8.42 19.33
C SER A 124 4.87 -8.96 18.01
N LEU A 125 5.34 -10.14 17.58
CA LEU A 125 4.79 -10.83 16.41
C LEU A 125 3.30 -11.17 16.61
N HIS A 126 2.95 -11.76 17.75
CA HIS A 126 1.57 -12.10 18.11
C HIS A 126 0.67 -10.86 18.19
N LYS A 127 1.12 -9.79 18.84
CA LYS A 127 0.34 -8.54 18.96
C LYS A 127 0.05 -7.93 17.60
N ARG A 128 1.03 -7.94 16.70
CA ARG A 128 0.88 -7.40 15.33
C ARG A 128 -0.08 -8.23 14.48
N LEU A 129 -0.01 -9.56 14.59
CA LEU A 129 -0.97 -10.44 13.93
C LEU A 129 -2.37 -10.27 14.51
N ALA A 130 -2.48 -10.17 15.83
CA ALA A 130 -3.76 -10.00 16.53
C ALA A 130 -4.45 -8.68 16.17
N SER A 131 -3.70 -7.58 15.96
CA SER A 131 -4.28 -6.31 15.48
C SER A 131 -4.93 -6.43 14.10
N ASP A 132 -4.50 -7.41 13.29
CA ASP A 132 -5.07 -7.72 11.99
C ASP A 132 -6.10 -8.87 12.06
N GLY A 133 -6.46 -9.35 13.26
CA GLY A 133 -7.37 -10.47 13.46
C GLY A 133 -6.79 -11.84 13.11
N LEU A 134 -5.46 -11.96 13.06
CA LEU A 134 -4.72 -13.18 12.74
C LEU A 134 -4.12 -13.79 14.01
N TYR A 135 -3.97 -15.11 14.04
CA TYR A 135 -3.29 -15.82 15.12
C TYR A 135 -2.40 -16.94 14.59
N ILE A 136 -1.36 -17.30 15.37
CA ILE A 136 -0.46 -18.40 15.03
C ILE A 136 -0.84 -19.63 15.85
N THR A 137 -0.83 -20.79 15.21
CA THR A 137 -0.95 -22.10 15.87
C THR A 137 0.17 -23.02 15.41
N MET A 138 0.56 -23.98 16.25
CA MET A 138 1.44 -25.08 15.82
C MET A 138 0.57 -26.18 15.23
N GLN A 139 0.87 -26.63 14.00
CA GLN A 139 0.24 -27.80 13.38
C GLN A 139 1.33 -28.65 12.72
N GLU A 140 1.39 -29.93 13.07
CA GLU A 140 2.35 -30.89 12.47
C GLU A 140 3.83 -30.45 12.55
N GLY A 141 4.19 -29.67 13.59
CA GLY A 141 5.54 -29.14 13.77
C GLY A 141 5.84 -27.86 12.99
N GLU A 142 4.86 -27.32 12.26
CA GLU A 142 4.95 -26.03 11.58
C GLU A 142 4.12 -24.93 12.27
N LEU A 143 4.61 -23.70 12.20
CA LEU A 143 3.85 -22.52 12.61
C LEU A 143 2.89 -22.13 11.48
N VAL A 144 1.59 -22.09 11.77
CA VAL A 144 0.54 -21.79 10.80
C VAL A 144 -0.24 -20.56 11.24
N VAL A 145 -0.39 -19.58 10.34
CA VAL A 145 -1.24 -18.40 10.58
C VAL A 145 -2.68 -18.72 10.16
N LYS A 146 -3.63 -18.42 11.03
CA LYS A 146 -5.07 -18.61 10.82
C LYS A 146 -5.85 -17.31 11.00
N ASP A 147 -7.03 -17.30 10.39
CA ASP A 147 -7.99 -16.19 10.44
C ASP A 147 -8.84 -16.31 11.70
N GLY A 148 -8.82 -15.29 12.56
CA GLY A 148 -9.62 -15.26 13.79
C GLY A 148 -11.11 -15.08 13.52
N TRP A 149 -11.47 -14.50 12.37
CA TRP A 149 -12.84 -14.20 11.98
C TRP A 149 -13.49 -15.35 11.19
N ASP A 150 -12.68 -16.11 10.44
CA ASP A 150 -13.12 -17.27 9.67
C ASP A 150 -12.31 -18.53 10.04
N ARG A 151 -12.83 -19.29 11.01
CA ARG A 151 -12.17 -20.50 11.52
C ARG A 151 -12.20 -21.68 10.56
N ALA A 152 -13.09 -21.66 9.56
CA ALA A 152 -13.17 -22.70 8.53
C ALA A 152 -12.13 -22.49 7.42
N ARG A 153 -11.51 -21.30 7.39
CA ARG A 153 -10.49 -20.95 6.40
C ARG A 153 -9.20 -21.73 6.64
N GLU A 154 -8.64 -22.27 5.57
CA GLU A 154 -7.36 -22.97 5.61
C GLU A 154 -6.23 -22.02 6.02
N GLY A 155 -5.42 -22.47 6.98
CA GLY A 155 -4.27 -21.71 7.48
C GLY A 155 -3.12 -21.68 6.49
N VAL A 156 -2.18 -20.75 6.69
CA VAL A 156 -0.97 -20.66 5.85
C VAL A 156 0.26 -20.85 6.73
N ALA A 157 1.09 -21.84 6.38
CA ALA A 157 2.36 -22.09 7.06
C ALA A 157 3.29 -20.87 6.96
N LEU A 158 3.91 -20.46 8.07
CA LEU A 158 4.84 -19.33 8.11
C LEU A 158 6.14 -19.63 7.33
N SER A 159 6.58 -20.89 7.33
CA SER A 159 7.75 -21.38 6.59
C SER A 159 7.70 -21.01 5.10
N SER A 160 6.51 -20.99 4.54
CA SER A 160 6.27 -20.64 3.14
C SER A 160 6.60 -19.18 2.77
N PHE A 161 6.81 -18.29 3.74
CA PHE A 161 7.20 -16.88 3.49
C PHE A 161 8.72 -16.65 3.56
N GLY A 162 9.49 -17.67 3.89
CA GLY A 162 10.96 -17.66 3.88
C GLY A 162 11.58 -18.51 4.98
N PRO A 163 12.87 -18.88 4.87
CA PRO A 163 13.55 -19.78 5.79
C PRO A 163 13.69 -19.23 7.22
N SER A 164 13.56 -17.91 7.40
CA SER A 164 13.56 -17.25 8.72
C SER A 164 12.30 -17.49 9.54
N TRP A 165 11.26 -18.10 8.96
CA TRP A 165 9.92 -18.25 9.55
C TRP A 165 9.60 -19.71 9.93
N THR A 166 10.61 -20.46 10.37
CA THR A 166 10.48 -21.86 10.78
C THR A 166 10.28 -22.00 12.29
N ALA A 167 9.64 -23.09 12.71
CA ALA A 167 9.47 -23.41 14.12
C ALA A 167 10.82 -23.57 14.85
N GLU A 168 11.90 -23.94 14.17
CA GLU A 168 13.23 -24.01 14.79
C GLU A 168 13.80 -22.62 15.14
N ASN A 169 13.66 -21.66 14.21
CA ASN A 169 14.14 -20.29 14.39
C ASN A 169 13.34 -19.51 15.45
N TRP A 170 12.07 -19.86 15.67
CA TRP A 170 11.19 -19.19 16.62
C TRP A 170 10.90 -20.00 17.90
N GLY A 171 11.06 -21.33 17.84
CA GLY A 171 10.73 -22.27 18.91
C GLY A 171 11.89 -22.66 19.82
N GLY A 172 13.13 -22.45 19.38
CA GLY A 172 14.31 -22.75 20.21
C GLY A 172 14.58 -21.75 21.35
N ASN A 173 14.02 -20.53 21.31
CA ASN A 173 14.47 -19.45 22.20
C ASN A 173 13.36 -18.64 22.92
N TRP A 174 12.06 -18.89 22.66
CA TRP A 174 10.99 -18.00 23.15
C TRP A 174 9.68 -18.70 23.59
N GLY A 175 9.76 -19.84 24.29
CA GLY A 175 8.67 -20.30 25.16
C GLY A 175 7.35 -20.71 24.47
N ILE A 176 7.43 -21.29 23.27
CA ILE A 176 6.25 -21.79 22.53
C ILE A 176 5.44 -22.82 23.35
N SER A 177 6.09 -23.56 24.27
CA SER A 177 5.42 -24.57 25.10
C SER A 177 4.42 -24.03 26.14
N ALA A 178 4.36 -22.71 26.39
CA ALA A 178 3.55 -22.15 27.48
C ALA A 178 2.30 -21.37 27.04
N CYS A 179 2.14 -21.06 25.74
CA CYS A 179 1.14 -20.08 25.28
C CYS A 179 -0.06 -20.64 24.54
N THR A 180 -0.06 -21.90 24.08
CA THR A 180 -1.16 -22.45 23.28
C THR A 180 -2.46 -22.68 24.08
N ASP A 181 -2.42 -22.73 25.42
CA ASP A 181 -3.60 -23.07 26.24
C ASP A 181 -4.21 -21.92 27.06
N ARG A 182 -3.57 -20.75 27.18
CA ARG A 182 -4.00 -19.75 28.19
C ARG A 182 -4.71 -18.49 27.71
N TYR A 183 -4.77 -18.22 26.40
CA TYR A 183 -5.42 -16.99 25.90
C TYR A 183 -6.88 -17.17 25.43
N PHE A 184 -7.42 -18.39 25.42
CA PHE A 184 -8.77 -18.64 24.88
C PHE A 184 -9.80 -19.16 25.89
N GLN A 185 -9.46 -19.34 27.17
CA GLN A 185 -10.41 -19.80 28.20
C GLN A 185 -11.13 -18.69 28.98
N SER A 186 -10.71 -17.43 28.89
CA SER A 186 -11.48 -16.32 29.44
C SER A 186 -12.33 -15.68 28.35
N GLY A 187 -13.59 -16.12 28.24
CA GLY A 187 -14.64 -15.31 27.63
C GLY A 187 -14.67 -13.96 28.34
N GLY A 188 -14.36 -12.90 27.59
CA GLY A 188 -14.27 -11.54 28.10
C GLY A 188 -14.74 -10.58 27.02
N ASP A 189 -16.02 -10.25 27.10
CA ASP A 189 -16.79 -9.22 26.41
C ASP A 189 -15.94 -8.00 25.94
N THR A 190 -15.83 -7.79 24.63
CA THR A 190 -15.27 -6.54 24.06
C THR A 190 -16.39 -5.60 23.65
N ARG A 191 -17.01 -4.97 24.66
CA ARG A 191 -17.48 -3.59 24.54
C ARG A 191 -16.47 -2.68 25.25
N SER A 192 -16.28 -1.51 24.67
CA SER A 192 -15.64 -0.29 25.20
C SER A 192 -14.18 -0.03 24.81
N LEU A 193 -14.04 1.05 24.03
CA LEU A 193 -12.94 2.01 23.85
C LEU A 193 -11.79 1.63 22.91
#